data_AF-A0A2S9XHJ0-F1
#
_entry.id   AF-A0A2S9XHJ0-F1
#
_cell.length_a   1.000
_cell.length_b   1.000
_cell.length_c   1.000
_cell.angle_alpha   90.00
_cell.angle_beta   90.00
_cell.angle_gamma   90.00
#
_symmetry.space_group_name_H-M   'P 1'
#
loop_
_entity.id
_entity.type
_entity.pdbx_description
1 polymer ?
#
loop_
_entity_poly.entity_id
_entity_poly.type
_entity_poly.pdbx_seq_one_letter_code
_entity_poly.pdbx_strand_id
1 'polypeptide(L)'
;MRPTVALGLGLSLTGSLALGGCKEIPEVAYETEHFEIAPDFDHPICAGTLAHFEQHLSFVESSLARRVPFGERITFYWITKDLDNWCSRRALGCYYPGTRVIIGTGESVSHEIVHAVLNAEAQTNYFLEEALAEQYSGVGSYHRDELDTRPDPSELLWLSPTDYRFGVLDYAVAGHFMAYIETEFGSGSTRALADVVVSGAGPPELEASFERFTGISFAQLEKNYEAFASSYYKGLHDGDIPEILGERWLDVSLRCDRDDTLGPLPDASPGMYRSLRLVLQEPQAVDVELVAPEHVSAQFVDVLRERGAGRVVDFFHPMLSGEREHEIVHGGESRTLQLRKGTHLVIISQSGYEYSDAFLRAVPREFPRSDEELP
;
A
#
# COMPACT_ATOMS: atom_id res chain seq x y z
N MET A 1 -3.19 -28.25 2.11
CA MET A 1 -3.35 -29.06 3.35
C MET A 1 -4.73 -28.73 3.92
N ARG A 2 -5.51 -29.70 4.41
CA ARG A 2 -6.85 -29.46 4.99
C ARG A 2 -6.69 -29.14 6.50
N PRO A 3 -7.36 -28.12 7.06
CA PRO A 3 -7.32 -27.89 8.49
C PRO A 3 -8.20 -28.90 9.23
N THR A 4 -7.74 -29.34 10.40
CA THR A 4 -8.46 -30.27 11.29
C THR A 4 -9.06 -29.45 12.41
N VAL A 5 -10.40 -29.38 12.50
CA VAL A 5 -11.11 -28.67 13.58
C VAL A 5 -11.44 -29.66 14.69
N ALA A 6 -10.92 -29.42 15.90
CA ALA A 6 -11.23 -30.21 17.09
C ALA A 6 -12.26 -29.47 17.97
N LEU A 7 -13.45 -30.07 18.16
CA LEU A 7 -14.46 -29.59 19.10
C LEU A 7 -14.17 -30.13 20.51
N GLY A 8 -13.91 -29.23 21.47
CA GLY A 8 -13.90 -29.53 22.90
C GLY A 8 -15.10 -28.89 23.61
N LEU A 9 -15.93 -29.70 24.27
CA LEU A 9 -17.00 -29.23 25.17
C LEU A 9 -16.40 -28.77 26.51
N GLY A 10 -16.57 -27.49 26.84
CA GLY A 10 -16.17 -26.90 28.12
C GLY A 10 -17.35 -26.25 28.88
N LEU A 11 -17.43 -26.56 30.16
CA LEU A 11 -18.47 -26.22 31.14
C LEU A 11 -18.43 -24.71 31.52
N SER A 12 -19.51 -23.96 31.28
CA SER A 12 -19.61 -22.52 31.63
C SER A 12 -19.96 -22.29 33.12
N LEU A 13 -19.04 -21.68 33.86
CA LEU A 13 -19.29 -21.05 35.16
C LEU A 13 -19.46 -19.54 34.95
N THR A 14 -20.68 -19.02 35.17
CA THR A 14 -21.01 -17.60 35.01
C THR A 14 -20.86 -16.84 36.33
N GLY A 15 -19.74 -16.13 36.48
CA GLY A 15 -19.52 -15.11 37.51
C GLY A 15 -19.41 -13.74 36.88
N SER A 16 -20.49 -12.96 36.87
CA SER A 16 -20.53 -11.60 36.33
C SER A 16 -19.99 -10.60 37.35
N LEU A 17 -18.68 -10.34 37.30
CA LEU A 17 -18.05 -9.14 37.87
C LEU A 17 -18.04 -8.07 36.78
N ALA A 18 -18.76 -6.97 37.01
CA ALA A 18 -18.69 -5.75 36.21
C ALA A 18 -17.31 -5.08 36.43
N LEU A 19 -16.30 -5.58 35.73
CA LEU A 19 -14.97 -5.00 35.61
C LEU A 19 -15.03 -3.93 34.51
N GLY A 20 -14.32 -2.81 34.71
CA GLY A 20 -14.22 -1.73 33.73
C GLY A 20 -13.89 -2.30 32.35
N GLY A 21 -14.65 -1.86 31.34
CA GLY A 21 -14.64 -2.45 30.00
C GLY A 21 -13.26 -2.37 29.33
N CYS A 22 -12.44 -3.39 29.53
CA CYS A 22 -11.35 -3.68 28.62
C CYS A 22 -11.99 -3.96 27.26
N LYS A 23 -11.65 -3.14 26.25
CA LYS A 23 -11.98 -3.47 24.87
C LYS A 23 -11.31 -4.81 24.58
N GLU A 24 -12.11 -5.79 24.17
CA GLU A 24 -11.62 -7.11 23.84
C GLU A 24 -10.66 -6.98 22.66
N ILE A 25 -9.42 -7.45 22.85
CA ILE A 25 -8.42 -7.55 21.79
C ILE A 25 -8.88 -8.70 20.88
N PRO A 26 -8.97 -8.52 19.55
CA PRO A 26 -9.35 -9.61 18.67
C PRO A 26 -8.43 -10.82 18.82
N GLU A 27 -9.00 -12.02 18.72
CA GLU A 27 -8.21 -13.25 18.74
C GLU A 27 -7.52 -13.48 17.39
N VAL A 28 -6.36 -14.14 17.40
CA VAL A 28 -5.65 -14.53 16.18
C VAL A 28 -6.50 -15.55 15.41
N ALA A 29 -6.89 -15.18 14.19
CA ALA A 29 -7.70 -16.00 13.30
C ALA A 29 -6.89 -16.64 12.16
N TYR A 30 -5.74 -16.05 11.82
CA TYR A 30 -4.85 -16.53 10.76
C TYR A 30 -3.40 -16.56 11.23
N GLU A 31 -2.67 -17.56 10.77
CA GLU A 31 -1.23 -17.67 10.95
C GLU A 31 -0.57 -18.02 9.62
N THR A 32 0.55 -17.37 9.35
CA THR A 32 1.44 -17.66 8.22
C THR A 32 2.84 -18.03 8.73
N GLU A 33 3.87 -17.94 7.90
CA GLU A 33 5.24 -18.19 8.35
C GLU A 33 5.68 -17.08 9.32
N HIS A 34 5.47 -15.82 8.93
CA HIS A 34 5.96 -14.64 9.66
C HIS A 34 4.85 -13.80 10.31
N PHE A 35 3.56 -14.10 10.09
CA PHE A 35 2.46 -13.31 10.64
C PHE A 35 1.50 -14.11 11.51
N GLU A 36 0.98 -13.42 12.53
CA GLU A 36 -0.25 -13.78 13.25
C GLU A 36 -1.24 -12.64 13.02
N ILE A 37 -2.44 -12.92 12.53
CA ILE A 37 -3.39 -11.88 12.13
C ILE A 37 -4.68 -12.03 12.94
N ALA A 38 -5.07 -10.96 13.61
CA ALA A 38 -6.22 -10.86 14.50
C ALA A 38 -7.17 -9.76 14.00
N PRO A 39 -8.10 -10.07 13.08
CA PRO A 39 -9.04 -9.09 12.55
C PRO A 39 -10.21 -8.81 13.49
N ASP A 40 -10.73 -7.58 13.49
CA ASP A 40 -11.94 -7.17 14.23
C ASP A 40 -13.25 -7.38 13.44
N PHE A 41 -13.21 -8.23 12.42
CA PHE A 41 -14.30 -8.52 11.51
C PHE A 41 -14.43 -10.03 11.21
N ASP A 42 -15.64 -10.46 10.82
CA ASP A 42 -16.00 -11.88 10.72
C ASP A 42 -15.79 -12.50 9.32
N HIS A 43 -15.53 -11.70 8.29
CA HIS A 43 -15.40 -12.20 6.92
C HIS A 43 -13.96 -12.64 6.61
N PRO A 44 -13.79 -13.62 5.70
CA PRO A 44 -12.49 -14.24 5.51
C PRO A 44 -11.48 -13.31 4.82
N ILE A 45 -10.21 -13.44 5.23
CA ILE A 45 -9.05 -12.91 4.50
C ILE A 45 -8.67 -13.92 3.41
N CYS A 46 -8.47 -13.45 2.18
CA CYS A 46 -8.15 -14.34 1.05
C CYS A 46 -6.68 -14.72 1.00
N ALA A 47 -6.40 -15.88 0.42
CA ALA A 47 -5.06 -16.45 0.33
C ALA A 47 -4.06 -15.50 -0.34
N GLY A 48 -4.49 -14.75 -1.36
CA GLY A 48 -3.63 -13.74 -2.00
C GLY A 48 -3.24 -12.58 -1.08
N THR A 49 -4.10 -12.15 -0.16
CA THR A 49 -3.75 -11.10 0.82
C THR A 49 -2.70 -11.61 1.81
N LEU A 50 -2.88 -12.84 2.31
CA LEU A 50 -1.88 -13.47 3.19
C LEU A 50 -0.54 -13.67 2.48
N ALA A 51 -0.57 -14.14 1.23
CA ALA A 51 0.61 -14.31 0.41
C ALA A 51 1.29 -12.96 0.11
N HIS A 52 0.52 -11.89 -0.08
CA HIS A 52 1.05 -10.54 -0.28
C HIS A 52 1.81 -10.04 0.95
N PHE A 53 1.31 -10.25 2.17
CA PHE A 53 2.03 -9.84 3.39
C PHE A 53 3.40 -10.52 3.50
N GLU A 54 3.47 -11.82 3.21
CA GLU A 54 4.73 -12.58 3.20
C GLU A 54 5.69 -12.09 2.11
N GLN A 55 5.18 -11.85 0.90
CA GLN A 55 5.97 -11.32 -0.21
C GLN A 55 6.49 -9.93 0.08
N HIS A 56 5.66 -9.07 0.67
CA HIS A 56 6.02 -7.71 1.03
C HIS A 56 7.08 -7.69 2.14
N LEU A 57 6.92 -8.50 3.19
CA LEU A 57 7.95 -8.67 4.20
C LEU A 57 9.29 -9.10 3.58
N SER A 58 9.27 -10.16 2.76
CA SER A 58 10.48 -10.64 2.09
C SER A 58 11.13 -9.57 1.20
N PHE A 59 10.32 -8.74 0.56
CA PHE A 59 10.78 -7.61 -0.25
C PHE A 59 11.47 -6.56 0.62
N VAL A 60 10.82 -6.09 1.69
CA VAL A 60 11.37 -5.07 2.59
C VAL A 60 12.65 -5.56 3.25
N GLU A 61 12.68 -6.79 3.75
CA GLU A 61 13.87 -7.40 4.34
C GLU A 61 15.06 -7.43 3.37
N SER A 62 14.79 -7.80 2.12
CA SER A 62 15.82 -7.86 1.08
C SER A 62 16.31 -6.47 0.68
N SER A 63 15.40 -5.51 0.55
CA SER A 63 15.70 -4.13 0.16
C SER A 63 16.57 -3.44 1.22
N LEU A 64 16.17 -3.54 2.49
CA LEU A 64 16.87 -2.94 3.62
C LEU A 64 18.04 -3.79 4.13
N ALA A 65 18.24 -5.01 3.61
CA ALA A 65 19.21 -5.98 4.11
C ALA A 65 19.10 -6.23 5.62
N ARG A 66 17.86 -6.24 6.12
CA ARG A 66 17.49 -6.45 7.53
C ARG A 66 16.49 -7.58 7.58
N ARG A 67 16.44 -8.33 8.69
CA ARG A 67 15.51 -9.44 8.85
C ARG A 67 14.83 -9.38 10.20
N VAL A 68 13.56 -9.75 10.22
CA VAL A 68 12.89 -10.20 11.44
C VAL A 68 13.62 -11.47 11.92
N PRO A 69 14.03 -11.54 13.19
CA PRO A 69 14.71 -12.71 13.72
C PRO A 69 13.90 -13.99 13.49
N PHE A 70 14.61 -15.07 13.12
CA PHE A 70 13.97 -16.36 12.87
C PHE A 70 13.17 -16.83 14.09
N GLY A 71 11.91 -17.20 13.86
CA GLY A 71 10.98 -17.67 14.90
C GLY A 71 10.22 -16.56 15.62
N GLU A 72 10.51 -15.29 15.35
CA GLU A 72 9.61 -14.18 15.69
C GLU A 72 8.55 -14.03 14.61
N ARG A 73 7.32 -13.73 15.02
CA ARG A 73 6.21 -13.38 14.12
C ARG A 73 5.77 -11.96 14.38
N ILE A 74 5.31 -11.30 13.34
CA ILE A 74 4.63 -10.01 13.40
C ILE A 74 3.16 -10.29 13.72
N THR A 75 2.68 -9.77 14.85
CA THR A 75 1.25 -9.82 15.16
C THR A 75 0.58 -8.59 14.56
N PHE A 76 -0.33 -8.80 13.62
CA PHE A 76 -1.13 -7.75 13.01
C PHE A 76 -2.56 -7.79 13.55
N TYR A 77 -2.92 -6.80 14.37
CA TYR A 77 -4.30 -6.53 14.73
C TYR A 77 -4.93 -5.68 13.63
N TRP A 78 -5.75 -6.30 12.81
CA TRP A 78 -6.43 -5.64 11.71
C TRP A 78 -7.71 -5.00 12.26
N ILE A 79 -7.60 -3.72 12.66
CA ILE A 79 -8.65 -2.97 13.33
C ILE A 79 -9.30 -2.00 12.35
N THR A 80 -10.59 -2.20 12.10
CA THR A 80 -11.40 -1.34 11.22
C THR A 80 -12.26 -0.36 12.00
N LYS A 81 -12.45 -0.60 13.31
CA LYS A 81 -13.29 0.23 14.19
C LYS A 81 -12.54 0.75 15.40
N ASP A 82 -12.70 2.06 15.63
CA ASP A 82 -12.07 2.81 16.71
C ASP A 82 -10.54 2.66 16.76
N LEU A 83 -9.87 2.72 15.60
CA LEU A 83 -8.40 2.66 15.51
C LEU A 83 -7.72 3.75 16.37
N ASP A 84 -8.34 4.93 16.48
CA ASP A 84 -7.90 6.05 17.33
C ASP A 84 -7.76 5.70 18.83
N ASN A 85 -8.34 4.58 19.30
CA ASN A 85 -8.15 4.10 20.67
C ASN A 85 -6.82 3.36 20.87
N TRP A 86 -6.17 2.95 19.78
CA TRP A 86 -4.94 2.17 19.77
C TRP A 86 -3.78 3.03 19.24
N CYS A 87 -4.00 3.66 18.10
CA CYS A 87 -3.01 4.49 17.41
C CYS A 87 -3.28 5.99 17.66
N SER A 88 -2.34 6.82 17.18
CA SER A 88 -2.54 8.27 17.24
C SER A 88 -3.75 8.69 16.39
N ARG A 89 -4.42 9.78 16.78
CA ARG A 89 -5.66 10.21 16.13
C ARG A 89 -5.42 10.47 14.64
N ARG A 90 -6.23 9.85 13.76
CA ARG A 90 -6.14 9.88 12.29
C ARG A 90 -5.04 9.02 11.66
N ALA A 91 -4.27 8.26 12.45
CA ALA A 91 -3.36 7.29 11.88
C ALA A 91 -4.15 6.14 11.25
N LEU A 92 -3.67 5.59 10.13
CA LEU A 92 -4.24 4.40 9.50
C LEU A 92 -3.63 3.10 10.07
N GLY A 93 -2.48 3.23 10.74
CA GLY A 93 -1.83 2.17 11.50
C GLY A 93 -0.82 2.73 12.49
N CYS A 94 -0.27 1.84 13.29
CA CYS A 94 0.90 2.09 14.09
C CYS A 94 1.62 0.79 14.42
N TYR A 95 2.94 0.84 14.36
CA TYR A 95 3.84 -0.17 14.90
C TYR A 95 4.26 0.17 16.33
N TYR A 96 4.35 -0.84 17.20
CA TYR A 96 4.88 -0.70 18.55
C TYR A 96 6.34 -1.22 18.61
N PRO A 97 7.35 -0.33 18.70
CA PRO A 97 8.75 -0.73 18.67
C PRO A 97 9.13 -1.76 19.73
N GLY A 98 9.95 -2.74 19.33
CA GLY A 98 10.41 -3.84 20.18
C GLY A 98 9.38 -4.94 20.45
N THR A 99 8.15 -4.83 19.94
CA THR A 99 7.07 -5.78 20.25
C THR A 99 6.64 -6.68 19.09
N ARG A 100 7.02 -6.34 17.85
CA ARG A 100 6.50 -6.99 16.61
C ARG A 100 4.97 -6.87 16.45
N VAL A 101 4.35 -5.89 17.11
CA VAL A 101 2.91 -5.66 17.01
C VAL A 101 2.63 -4.50 16.06
N ILE A 102 1.83 -4.79 15.04
CA ILE A 102 1.18 -3.81 14.17
C ILE A 102 -0.29 -3.74 14.59
N ILE A 103 -0.81 -2.52 14.74
CA ILE A 103 -2.26 -2.29 14.83
C ILE A 103 -2.63 -1.32 13.72
N GLY A 104 -3.56 -1.68 12.84
CA GLY A 104 -3.89 -0.82 11.71
C GLY A 104 -4.97 -1.39 10.80
N THR A 105 -5.19 -0.69 9.69
CA THR A 105 -6.07 -1.14 8.62
C THR A 105 -5.29 -1.95 7.59
N GLY A 106 -6.00 -2.53 6.62
CA GLY A 106 -5.36 -3.18 5.48
C GLY A 106 -4.55 -2.21 4.62
N GLU A 107 -4.85 -0.91 4.68
CA GLU A 107 -4.18 0.13 3.89
C GLU A 107 -2.81 0.50 4.47
N SER A 108 -2.66 0.42 5.79
CA SER A 108 -1.40 0.77 6.45
C SER A 108 -0.44 -0.41 6.54
N VAL A 109 -0.91 -1.65 6.41
CA VAL A 109 -0.12 -2.84 6.78
C VAL A 109 1.22 -2.92 6.05
N SER A 110 1.29 -2.58 4.77
CA SER A 110 2.54 -2.57 4.01
C SER A 110 3.52 -1.52 4.55
N HIS A 111 3.03 -0.32 4.87
CA HIS A 111 3.80 0.73 5.53
C HIS A 111 4.31 0.25 6.91
N GLU A 112 3.43 -0.34 7.73
CA GLU A 112 3.77 -0.81 9.08
C GLU A 112 4.73 -2.03 9.09
N ILE A 113 4.71 -2.85 8.05
CA ILE A 113 5.69 -3.93 7.86
C ILE A 113 7.11 -3.33 7.75
N VAL A 114 7.27 -2.16 7.15
CA VAL A 114 8.58 -1.47 7.11
C VAL A 114 9.04 -1.09 8.50
N HIS A 115 8.17 -0.50 9.32
CA HIS A 115 8.49 -0.22 10.73
C HIS A 115 8.85 -1.48 11.50
N ALA A 116 8.14 -2.58 11.26
CA ALA A 116 8.48 -3.87 11.85
C ALA A 116 9.89 -4.32 11.43
N VAL A 117 10.27 -4.24 10.15
CA VAL A 117 11.62 -4.64 9.70
C VAL A 117 12.71 -3.70 10.23
N LEU A 118 12.46 -2.40 10.26
CA LEU A 118 13.38 -1.43 10.84
C LEU A 118 13.57 -1.72 12.33
N ASN A 119 12.46 -1.91 13.05
CA ASN A 119 12.38 -2.05 14.51
C ASN A 119 13.21 -0.97 15.23
N ALA A 120 13.03 0.30 14.83
CA ALA A 120 13.73 1.43 15.44
C ALA A 120 13.15 1.69 16.84
N GLU A 121 13.78 1.13 17.88
CA GLU A 121 13.36 1.36 19.28
C GLU A 121 13.60 2.81 19.72
N ALA A 122 14.62 3.44 19.14
CA ALA A 122 14.94 4.84 19.34
C ALA A 122 14.25 5.65 18.24
N GLN A 123 13.05 6.16 18.51
CA GLN A 123 12.29 7.07 17.62
C GLN A 123 12.97 8.46 17.55
N THR A 124 14.18 8.52 17.02
CA THR A 124 15.00 9.74 17.06
C THR A 124 14.82 10.62 15.83
N ASN A 125 14.26 10.08 14.75
CA ASN A 125 13.93 10.87 13.56
C ASN A 125 12.67 10.35 12.86
N TYR A 126 11.53 10.94 13.21
CA TYR A 126 10.23 10.58 12.63
C TYR A 126 10.20 10.80 11.11
N PHE A 127 10.79 11.88 10.61
CA PHE A 127 10.76 12.16 9.17
C PHE A 127 11.41 11.03 8.35
N LEU A 128 12.59 10.56 8.73
CA LEU A 128 13.29 9.53 7.96
C LEU A 128 12.73 8.12 8.17
N GLU A 129 12.25 7.82 9.37
CA GLU A 129 11.57 6.54 9.63
C GLU A 129 10.35 6.41 8.72
N GLU A 130 9.53 7.46 8.67
CA GLU A 130 8.32 7.53 7.85
C GLU A 130 8.66 7.62 6.35
N ALA A 131 9.73 8.34 5.99
CA ALA A 131 10.19 8.40 4.60
C ALA A 131 10.60 7.01 4.05
N LEU A 132 11.26 6.19 4.88
CA LEU A 132 11.57 4.81 4.55
C LEU A 132 10.31 3.95 4.49
N ALA A 133 9.39 4.10 5.46
CA ALA A 133 8.13 3.37 5.48
C ALA A 133 7.26 3.67 4.25
N GLU A 134 7.12 4.94 3.88
CA GLU A 134 6.42 5.36 2.68
C GLU A 134 7.09 4.82 1.41
N GLN A 135 8.41 4.94 1.27
CA GLN A 135 9.12 4.43 0.08
C GLN A 135 9.00 2.92 -0.07
N TYR A 136 9.20 2.18 1.04
CA TYR A 136 9.20 0.72 1.03
C TYR A 136 7.83 0.08 1.24
N SER A 137 6.78 0.86 1.51
CA SER A 137 5.38 0.40 1.39
C SER A 137 5.06 -0.08 -0.04
N GLY A 138 5.87 0.38 -1.00
CA GLY A 138 5.78 0.05 -2.41
C GLY A 138 4.76 0.88 -3.18
N VAL A 139 4.14 1.87 -2.53
CA VAL A 139 3.31 2.86 -3.19
C VAL A 139 4.17 3.98 -3.77
N GLY A 140 3.82 4.47 -4.97
CA GLY A 140 4.55 5.57 -5.60
C GLY A 140 4.24 6.90 -4.98
N SER A 141 5.23 7.79 -4.97
CA SER A 141 5.14 9.12 -4.38
C SER A 141 4.89 10.18 -5.46
N TYR A 142 4.19 11.25 -5.07
CA TYR A 142 3.85 12.35 -5.97
C TYR A 142 4.02 13.69 -5.25
N HIS A 143 4.73 14.60 -5.90
CA HIS A 143 4.95 15.97 -5.45
C HIS A 143 4.31 16.96 -6.41
N ARG A 144 3.64 17.97 -5.84
CA ARG A 144 3.04 19.08 -6.59
C ARG A 144 3.80 20.35 -6.30
N ASP A 145 4.53 20.83 -7.31
CA ASP A 145 5.25 22.11 -7.26
C ASP A 145 4.33 23.30 -6.94
N GLU A 146 3.02 23.20 -7.26
CA GLU A 146 2.05 24.29 -7.12
C GLU A 146 1.58 24.54 -5.67
N LEU A 147 1.99 23.70 -4.70
CA LEU A 147 1.70 23.87 -3.28
C LEU A 147 2.97 24.33 -2.54
N ASP A 148 3.37 25.58 -2.82
CA ASP A 148 4.55 26.33 -2.30
C ASP A 148 4.53 26.57 -0.77
N THR A 149 3.87 25.70 0.00
CA THR A 149 3.73 25.79 1.45
C THR A 149 4.07 24.49 2.16
N ARG A 150 4.59 23.49 1.44
CA ARG A 150 5.06 22.26 2.08
C ARG A 150 6.41 22.52 2.75
N PRO A 151 6.67 21.92 3.92
CA PRO A 151 7.94 22.09 4.61
C PRO A 151 9.08 21.43 3.83
N ASP A 152 10.25 22.03 3.88
CA ASP A 152 11.45 21.49 3.25
C ASP A 152 11.96 20.25 4.01
N PRO A 153 12.68 19.32 3.34
CA PRO A 153 13.29 18.16 4.01
C PRO A 153 14.15 18.56 5.23
N SER A 154 14.86 19.67 5.17
CA SER A 154 15.61 20.23 6.30
C SER A 154 14.73 20.63 7.47
N GLU A 155 13.56 21.22 7.24
CA GLU A 155 12.62 21.54 8.32
C GLU A 155 12.08 20.26 8.98
N LEU A 156 11.72 19.26 8.15
CA LEU A 156 11.18 17.99 8.62
C LEU A 156 12.22 17.11 9.33
N LEU A 157 13.49 17.19 8.96
CA LEU A 157 14.56 16.43 9.62
C LEU A 157 14.72 16.82 11.10
N TRP A 158 14.33 18.04 11.44
CA TRP A 158 14.41 18.60 12.80
C TRP A 158 13.06 18.59 13.54
N LEU A 159 12.07 17.84 13.03
CA LEU A 159 10.74 17.72 13.61
C LEU A 159 10.80 17.22 15.06
N SER A 160 10.15 17.95 15.97
CA SER A 160 10.04 17.52 17.37
C SER A 160 8.99 16.40 17.52
N PRO A 161 9.09 15.55 18.57
CA PRO A 161 8.04 14.57 18.86
C PRO A 161 6.65 15.20 19.03
N THR A 162 6.61 16.44 19.53
CA THR A 162 5.36 17.19 19.72
C THR A 162 4.75 17.58 18.37
N ASP A 163 5.56 18.13 17.47
CA ASP A 163 5.10 18.56 16.14
C ASP A 163 4.65 17.37 15.30
N TYR A 164 5.40 16.27 15.34
CA TYR A 164 5.00 15.00 14.75
C TYR A 164 3.63 14.56 15.25
N ARG A 165 3.42 14.52 16.58
CA ARG A 165 2.15 14.12 17.20
C ARG A 165 0.98 15.04 16.82
N PHE A 166 1.24 16.30 16.51
CA PHE A 166 0.22 17.24 16.04
C PHE A 166 0.02 17.25 14.52
N GLY A 167 0.66 16.31 13.80
CA GLY A 167 0.43 16.08 12.37
C GLY A 167 1.15 17.08 11.48
N VAL A 168 2.30 17.60 11.92
CA VAL A 168 3.13 18.51 11.11
C VAL A 168 3.92 17.76 10.03
N LEU A 169 4.14 16.45 10.20
CA LEU A 169 4.81 15.64 9.19
C LEU A 169 3.99 15.56 7.90
N ASP A 170 4.61 15.93 6.78
CA ASP A 170 4.08 15.69 5.44
C ASP A 170 4.65 14.37 4.89
N TYR A 171 3.87 13.30 5.03
CA TYR A 171 4.21 11.96 4.54
C TYR A 171 4.48 11.93 3.03
N ALA A 172 3.79 12.78 2.26
CA ALA A 172 4.01 12.84 0.82
C ALA A 172 5.39 13.43 0.50
N VAL A 173 5.85 14.43 1.25
CA VAL A 173 7.24 14.93 1.14
C VAL A 173 8.24 13.86 1.59
N ALA A 174 7.96 13.16 2.70
CA ALA A 174 8.84 12.11 3.22
C ALA A 174 9.09 10.99 2.20
N GLY A 175 8.02 10.35 1.72
CA GLY A 175 8.13 9.30 0.71
C GLY A 175 8.73 9.80 -0.61
N HIS A 176 8.39 11.02 -1.04
CA HIS A 176 8.92 11.59 -2.27
C HIS A 176 10.41 11.91 -2.21
N PHE A 177 10.88 12.46 -1.10
CA PHE A 177 12.30 12.73 -0.90
C PHE A 177 13.12 11.44 -0.86
N MET A 178 12.62 10.39 -0.18
CA MET A 178 13.30 9.09 -0.17
C MET A 178 13.32 8.42 -1.55
N ALA A 179 12.23 8.53 -2.32
CA ALA A 179 12.17 8.06 -3.70
C ALA A 179 13.20 8.76 -4.61
N TYR A 180 13.36 10.08 -4.44
CA TYR A 180 14.41 10.85 -5.12
C TYR A 180 15.81 10.33 -4.75
N ILE A 181 16.07 10.10 -3.46
CA ILE A 181 17.37 9.59 -3.00
C ILE A 181 17.66 8.21 -3.61
N GLU A 182 16.69 7.30 -3.59
CA GLU A 182 16.84 5.97 -4.17
C GLU A 182 17.08 6.03 -5.69
N THR A 183 16.40 6.92 -6.40
CA THR A 183 16.52 7.06 -7.84
C THR A 183 17.88 7.63 -8.26
N GLU A 184 18.33 8.69 -7.60
CA GLU A 184 19.56 9.39 -7.99
C GLU A 184 20.84 8.76 -7.42
N PHE A 185 20.76 8.20 -6.20
CA PHE A 185 21.92 7.69 -5.46
C PHE A 185 21.87 6.18 -5.22
N GLY A 186 20.82 5.50 -5.68
CA GLY A 186 20.65 4.05 -5.61
C GLY A 186 20.22 3.53 -4.24
N SER A 187 19.71 2.29 -4.25
CA SER A 187 19.20 1.59 -3.05
C SER A 187 20.24 1.35 -1.95
N GLY A 188 21.53 1.43 -2.28
CA GLY A 188 22.60 1.39 -1.27
C GLY A 188 22.53 2.57 -0.30
N SER A 189 22.10 3.75 -0.78
CA SER A 189 22.00 4.97 0.02
C SER A 189 20.83 4.90 1.00
N THR A 190 19.65 4.48 0.55
CA THR A 190 18.46 4.31 1.40
C THR A 190 18.66 3.21 2.44
N ARG A 191 19.28 2.09 2.07
CA ARG A 191 19.69 1.04 3.00
C ARG A 191 20.61 1.56 4.10
N ALA A 192 21.63 2.34 3.72
CA ALA A 192 22.59 2.86 4.69
C ALA A 192 21.93 3.89 5.63
N LEU A 193 20.97 4.67 5.14
CA LEU A 193 20.15 5.55 5.99
C LEU A 193 19.30 4.77 6.98
N ALA A 194 18.73 3.62 6.59
CA ALA A 194 17.97 2.76 7.50
C ALA A 194 18.80 2.30 8.71
N ASP A 195 20.08 1.98 8.52
CA ASP A 195 20.98 1.63 9.63
C ASP A 195 21.20 2.81 10.60
N VAL A 196 21.30 4.03 10.07
CA VAL A 196 21.46 5.24 10.87
C VAL A 196 20.18 5.56 11.65
N VAL A 197 19.00 5.44 11.02
CA VAL A 197 17.70 5.60 11.69
C VAL A 197 17.57 4.65 12.86
N VAL A 198 17.87 3.37 12.66
CA VAL A 198 17.77 2.35 13.71
C VAL A 198 18.75 2.61 14.86
N SER A 199 19.92 3.17 14.57
CA SER A 199 20.90 3.50 15.62
C SER A 199 20.47 4.64 16.55
N GLY A 200 19.38 5.33 16.23
CA GLY A 200 18.90 6.45 17.02
C GLY A 200 19.68 7.75 16.78
N ALA A 201 20.22 7.94 15.58
CA ALA A 201 20.98 9.14 15.24
C ALA A 201 20.10 10.40 15.33
N GLY A 202 20.70 11.50 15.81
CA GLY A 202 20.07 12.82 15.80
C GLY A 202 20.26 13.56 14.47
N PRO A 203 19.57 14.69 14.25
CA PRO A 203 19.60 15.40 12.98
C PRO A 203 21.01 15.75 12.44
N PRO A 204 21.97 16.25 13.25
CA PRO A 204 23.32 16.53 12.74
C PRO A 204 24.07 15.31 12.18
N GLU A 205 23.87 14.15 12.81
CA GLU A 205 24.48 12.89 12.36
C GLU A 205 23.78 12.35 11.11
N LEU A 206 22.48 12.60 10.97
CA LEU A 206 21.71 12.26 9.77
C LEU A 206 22.13 13.11 8.58
N GLU A 207 22.27 14.43 8.74
CA GLU A 207 22.81 15.32 7.70
C GLU A 207 24.20 14.87 7.23
N ALA A 208 25.09 14.55 8.18
CA ALA A 208 26.42 14.03 7.87
C ALA A 208 26.35 12.64 7.17
N SER A 209 25.34 11.84 7.47
CA SER A 209 25.14 10.54 6.83
C SER A 209 24.60 10.67 5.41
N PHE A 210 23.71 11.63 5.14
CA PHE A 210 23.34 11.99 3.77
C PHE A 210 24.57 12.35 2.94
N GLU A 211 25.45 13.22 3.46
CA GLU A 211 26.67 13.58 2.75
C GLU A 211 27.59 12.40 2.48
N ARG A 212 27.74 11.51 3.47
CA ARG A 212 28.52 10.28 3.33
C ARG A 212 28.01 9.36 2.21
N PHE A 213 26.68 9.21 2.09
CA PHE A 213 26.08 8.24 1.17
C PHE A 213 25.79 8.81 -0.22
N THR A 214 25.48 10.10 -0.31
CA THR A 214 25.19 10.78 -1.59
C THR A 214 26.42 11.45 -2.21
N GLY A 215 27.46 11.71 -1.40
CA GLY A 215 28.66 12.43 -1.83
C GLY A 215 28.49 13.95 -1.94
N ILE A 216 27.35 14.51 -1.52
CA ILE A 216 27.06 15.95 -1.54
C ILE A 216 26.49 16.39 -0.19
N SER A 217 26.73 17.64 0.22
CA SER A 217 26.17 18.15 1.49
C SER A 217 24.64 18.09 1.48
N PHE A 218 24.02 17.94 2.66
CA PHE A 218 22.56 17.87 2.78
C PHE A 218 21.86 19.11 2.18
N ALA A 219 22.39 20.31 2.40
CA ALA A 219 21.87 21.52 1.78
C ALA A 219 21.94 21.51 0.23
N GLN A 220 22.95 20.87 -0.36
CA GLN A 220 23.03 20.70 -1.80
C GLN A 220 22.09 19.60 -2.31
N LEU A 221 21.88 18.54 -1.51
CA LEU A 221 20.91 17.49 -1.78
C LEU A 221 19.48 18.05 -1.85
N GLU A 222 19.09 18.87 -0.86
CA GLU A 222 17.79 19.55 -0.83
C GLU A 222 17.59 20.47 -2.03
N LYS A 223 18.59 21.31 -2.33
CA LYS A 223 18.55 22.16 -3.53
C LYS A 223 18.43 21.36 -4.83
N ASN A 224 19.09 20.20 -4.91
CA ASN A 224 18.98 19.33 -6.08
C ASN A 224 17.61 18.65 -6.15
N TYR A 225 17.05 18.27 -5.01
CA TYR A 225 15.71 17.73 -4.91
C TYR A 225 14.68 18.73 -5.43
N GLU A 226 14.70 19.98 -4.96
CA GLU A 226 13.80 21.04 -5.45
C GLU A 226 13.97 21.31 -6.96
N ALA A 227 15.21 21.30 -7.45
CA ALA A 227 15.50 21.69 -8.84
C ALA A 227 15.28 20.56 -9.85
N PHE A 228 15.44 19.30 -9.45
CA PHE A 228 15.58 18.16 -10.36
C PHE A 228 14.70 16.97 -10.04
N ALA A 229 14.04 16.92 -8.87
CA ALA A 229 13.15 15.80 -8.59
C ALA A 229 12.03 15.74 -9.64
N SER A 230 11.73 14.51 -10.08
CA SER A 230 10.52 14.28 -10.86
C SER A 230 9.32 14.64 -9.98
N SER A 231 8.24 15.16 -10.57
CA SER A 231 6.98 15.31 -9.82
C SER A 231 6.38 13.96 -9.39
N TYR A 232 6.88 12.86 -9.94
CA TYR A 232 6.37 11.53 -9.70
C TYR A 232 7.47 10.47 -9.69
N TYR A 233 7.43 9.62 -8.67
CA TYR A 233 8.19 8.38 -8.61
C TYR A 233 7.25 7.18 -8.60
N LYS A 234 7.58 6.20 -9.45
CA LYS A 234 6.82 4.94 -9.54
C LYS A 234 7.01 4.16 -8.24
N GLY A 235 5.93 3.56 -7.73
CA GLY A 235 6.00 2.69 -6.55
C GLY A 235 6.79 1.42 -6.84
N LEU A 236 7.47 0.89 -5.82
CA LEU A 236 8.32 -0.28 -5.97
C LEU A 236 7.52 -1.53 -6.38
N HIS A 237 6.22 -1.57 -6.03
CA HIS A 237 5.31 -2.67 -6.35
C HIS A 237 4.44 -2.43 -7.60
N ASP A 238 4.50 -1.26 -8.22
CA ASP A 238 3.71 -0.94 -9.42
C ASP A 238 4.03 -1.91 -10.60
N GLY A 239 5.19 -2.59 -10.57
CA GLY A 239 5.60 -3.60 -11.56
C GLY A 239 5.02 -5.01 -11.33
N ASP A 240 4.59 -5.31 -10.12
CA ASP A 240 4.16 -6.66 -9.72
C ASP A 240 2.73 -6.96 -10.17
N ILE A 241 1.97 -5.93 -10.52
CA ILE A 241 0.59 -6.04 -10.97
C ILE A 241 0.56 -6.54 -12.43
N PRO A 242 -0.13 -7.67 -12.70
CA PRO A 242 -0.22 -8.23 -14.05
C PRO A 242 -0.75 -7.23 -15.06
N GLU A 243 -0.02 -7.07 -16.16
CA GLU A 243 -0.41 -6.16 -17.23
C GLU A 243 -1.44 -6.79 -18.16
N ILE A 244 -2.45 -6.01 -18.55
CA ILE A 244 -3.44 -6.38 -19.55
C ILE A 244 -2.81 -6.25 -20.94
N LEU A 245 -2.47 -7.39 -21.54
CA LEU A 245 -1.86 -7.46 -22.86
C LEU A 245 -2.93 -7.51 -23.97
N GLY A 246 -3.58 -6.37 -24.23
CA GLY A 246 -4.39 -6.11 -25.42
C GLY A 246 -5.54 -7.10 -25.70
N GLU A 247 -5.61 -7.63 -26.92
CA GLU A 247 -6.78 -8.35 -27.48
C GLU A 247 -7.17 -9.66 -26.80
N ARG A 248 -6.36 -10.17 -25.88
CA ARG A 248 -6.57 -11.48 -25.26
C ARG A 248 -7.58 -11.41 -24.14
N TRP A 249 -8.41 -12.44 -24.06
CA TRP A 249 -9.21 -12.71 -22.87
C TRP A 249 -8.29 -13.07 -21.70
N LEU A 250 -8.51 -12.41 -20.57
CA LEU A 250 -7.87 -12.71 -19.30
C LEU A 250 -8.84 -13.47 -18.41
N ASP A 251 -8.43 -14.64 -17.93
CA ASP A 251 -9.14 -15.36 -16.87
C ASP A 251 -8.83 -14.69 -15.53
N VAL A 252 -9.87 -14.10 -14.95
CA VAL A 252 -9.81 -13.30 -13.72
C VAL A 252 -10.71 -13.88 -12.63
N SER A 253 -10.94 -15.19 -12.68
CA SER A 253 -11.74 -15.93 -11.70
C SER A 253 -11.44 -15.51 -10.26
N LEU A 254 -12.49 -15.15 -9.52
CA LEU A 254 -12.44 -14.67 -8.15
C LEU A 254 -12.68 -15.83 -7.19
N ARG A 255 -11.61 -16.24 -6.49
CA ARG A 255 -11.66 -17.32 -5.51
C ARG A 255 -10.74 -17.02 -4.33
N CYS A 256 -11.32 -16.95 -3.15
CA CYS A 256 -10.59 -16.59 -1.93
C CYS A 256 -9.48 -17.58 -1.54
N ASP A 257 -9.50 -18.81 -2.08
CA ASP A 257 -8.46 -19.84 -1.88
C ASP A 257 -7.27 -19.74 -2.87
N ARG A 258 -7.25 -18.74 -3.75
CA ARG A 258 -6.17 -18.51 -4.71
C ARG A 258 -5.22 -17.40 -4.26
N ASP A 259 -3.94 -17.62 -4.52
CA ASP A 259 -2.85 -16.67 -4.20
C ASP A 259 -2.90 -15.37 -5.02
N ASP A 260 -3.74 -15.32 -6.06
CA ASP A 260 -3.92 -14.15 -6.93
C ASP A 260 -5.22 -13.39 -6.66
N THR A 261 -5.99 -13.77 -5.63
CA THR A 261 -7.24 -13.13 -5.20
C THR A 261 -7.06 -12.52 -3.80
N LEU A 262 -7.31 -11.22 -3.71
CA LEU A 262 -7.17 -10.40 -2.52
C LEU A 262 -8.53 -10.22 -1.83
N GLY A 263 -8.52 -10.03 -0.52
CA GLY A 263 -9.73 -9.79 0.27
C GLY A 263 -9.42 -9.71 1.78
N PRO A 264 -10.20 -8.96 2.57
CA PRO A 264 -11.43 -8.25 2.21
C PRO A 264 -11.23 -7.05 1.27
N LEU A 265 -12.33 -6.51 0.73
CA LEU A 265 -12.32 -5.21 0.06
C LEU A 265 -11.86 -4.11 1.06
N PRO A 266 -11.47 -2.91 0.57
CA PRO A 266 -11.11 -1.78 1.43
C PRO A 266 -12.13 -1.52 2.56
N ASP A 267 -11.65 -0.92 3.66
CA ASP A 267 -12.42 -0.69 4.91
C ASP A 267 -12.94 -1.96 5.59
N ALA A 268 -12.36 -3.13 5.30
CA ALA A 268 -12.92 -4.43 5.66
C ALA A 268 -14.40 -4.56 5.27
N SER A 269 -14.72 -4.10 4.06
CA SER A 269 -15.97 -4.47 3.43
C SER A 269 -15.88 -5.94 2.98
N PRO A 270 -16.95 -6.74 3.14
CA PRO A 270 -16.94 -8.10 2.66
C PRO A 270 -16.72 -8.10 1.15
N GLY A 271 -15.90 -9.03 0.67
CA GLY A 271 -15.66 -9.21 -0.75
C GLY A 271 -14.24 -9.64 -1.07
N MET A 272 -14.01 -9.82 -2.36
CA MET A 272 -12.71 -10.19 -2.90
C MET A 272 -12.48 -9.49 -4.23
N TYR A 273 -11.22 -9.33 -4.60
CA TYR A 273 -10.83 -8.64 -5.81
C TYR A 273 -9.53 -9.15 -6.40
N ARG A 274 -9.29 -8.76 -7.65
CA ARG A 274 -8.01 -8.86 -8.33
C ARG A 274 -7.65 -7.52 -8.93
N SER A 275 -6.38 -7.17 -8.82
CA SER A 275 -5.81 -5.97 -9.41
C SER A 275 -5.06 -6.32 -10.69
N LEU A 276 -5.34 -5.58 -11.76
CA LEU A 276 -4.65 -5.66 -13.04
C LEU A 276 -4.18 -4.26 -13.46
N ARG A 277 -3.25 -4.19 -14.40
CA ARG A 277 -2.68 -2.93 -14.88
C ARG A 277 -2.91 -2.76 -16.37
N LEU A 278 -3.53 -1.66 -16.78
CA LEU A 278 -3.68 -1.25 -18.17
C LEU A 278 -2.78 -0.03 -18.43
N VAL A 279 -1.87 -0.12 -19.39
CA VAL A 279 -0.97 0.99 -19.75
C VAL A 279 -1.34 1.52 -21.13
N LEU A 280 -1.63 2.82 -21.21
CA LEU A 280 -1.96 3.51 -22.45
C LEU A 280 -0.89 4.53 -22.80
N GLN A 281 -0.36 4.46 -24.01
CA GLN A 281 0.68 5.38 -24.49
C GLN A 281 0.13 6.75 -24.93
N GLU A 282 -1.16 6.79 -25.25
CA GLU A 282 -1.91 7.97 -25.65
C GLU A 282 -3.34 7.89 -25.11
N PRO A 283 -4.05 9.03 -24.96
CA PRO A 283 -5.47 9.01 -24.64
C PRO A 283 -6.24 8.36 -25.79
N GLN A 284 -7.04 7.34 -25.50
CA GLN A 284 -7.76 6.59 -26.53
C GLN A 284 -9.00 5.90 -25.97
N ALA A 285 -9.88 5.51 -26.90
CA ALA A 285 -11.04 4.68 -26.60
C ALA A 285 -10.58 3.24 -26.33
N VAL A 286 -11.11 2.60 -25.28
CA VAL A 286 -10.84 1.21 -24.94
C VAL A 286 -12.15 0.45 -24.91
N ASP A 287 -12.27 -0.58 -25.76
CA ASP A 287 -13.41 -1.49 -25.71
C ASP A 287 -13.20 -2.51 -24.61
N VAL A 288 -14.08 -2.49 -23.62
CA VAL A 288 -14.07 -3.37 -22.47
C VAL A 288 -15.26 -4.31 -22.53
N GLU A 289 -15.00 -5.59 -22.36
CA GLU A 289 -16.00 -6.64 -22.25
C GLU A 289 -15.70 -7.47 -20.99
N LEU A 290 -16.71 -7.64 -20.13
CA LEU A 290 -16.61 -8.43 -18.90
C LEU A 290 -17.64 -9.56 -18.94
N VAL A 291 -17.17 -10.79 -19.16
CA VAL A 291 -18.02 -11.98 -19.12
C VAL A 291 -17.94 -12.57 -17.71
N ALA A 292 -18.93 -12.22 -16.89
CA ALA A 292 -19.04 -12.61 -15.48
C ALA A 292 -20.51 -12.50 -15.01
N PRO A 293 -20.87 -13.02 -13.82
CA PRO A 293 -22.14 -12.69 -13.17
C PRO A 293 -22.33 -11.18 -12.97
N GLU A 294 -23.58 -10.69 -12.98
CA GLU A 294 -23.91 -9.25 -12.88
C GLU A 294 -23.36 -8.57 -11.62
N HIS A 295 -23.17 -9.32 -10.53
CA HIS A 295 -22.63 -8.80 -9.27
C HIS A 295 -21.11 -8.64 -9.26
N VAL A 296 -20.41 -9.11 -10.29
CA VAL A 296 -18.98 -8.86 -10.51
C VAL A 296 -18.83 -7.56 -11.30
N SER A 297 -17.89 -6.72 -10.90
CA SER A 297 -17.58 -5.47 -11.59
C SER A 297 -16.10 -5.35 -11.90
N ALA A 298 -15.78 -4.65 -12.98
CA ALA A 298 -14.43 -4.18 -13.30
C ALA A 298 -14.43 -2.64 -13.25
N GLN A 299 -13.57 -2.09 -12.42
CA GLN A 299 -13.43 -0.64 -12.24
C GLN A 299 -12.08 -0.15 -12.74
N PHE A 300 -12.08 0.97 -13.45
CA PHE A 300 -10.89 1.54 -14.08
C PHE A 300 -10.47 2.83 -13.38
N VAL A 301 -9.32 2.79 -12.73
CA VAL A 301 -8.77 3.86 -11.88
C VAL A 301 -7.56 4.49 -12.55
N ASP A 302 -7.62 5.78 -12.85
CA ASP A 302 -6.47 6.56 -13.34
C ASP A 302 -5.49 6.82 -12.19
N VAL A 303 -4.38 6.07 -12.16
CA VAL A 303 -3.42 6.07 -11.05
C VAL A 303 -2.78 7.45 -10.88
N LEU A 304 -2.39 8.10 -11.98
CA LEU A 304 -1.75 9.41 -11.92
C LEU A 304 -2.74 10.46 -11.39
N ARG A 305 -3.99 10.38 -11.82
CA ARG A 305 -5.03 11.31 -11.35
C ARG A 305 -5.31 11.12 -9.86
N GLU A 306 -5.46 9.89 -9.37
CA GLU A 306 -5.68 9.60 -7.95
C GLU A 306 -4.49 10.03 -7.09
N ARG A 307 -3.26 9.64 -7.47
CA ARG A 307 -2.03 10.10 -6.78
C ARG A 307 -1.91 11.61 -6.78
N GLY A 308 -2.27 12.25 -7.90
CA GLY A 308 -2.38 13.69 -7.99
C GLY A 308 -3.27 14.30 -6.90
N ALA A 309 -4.39 13.65 -6.57
CA ALA A 309 -5.29 14.11 -5.52
C ALA A 309 -4.75 13.94 -4.09
N GLY A 310 -3.49 13.51 -3.93
CA GLY A 310 -2.95 13.10 -2.64
C GLY A 310 -3.54 11.79 -2.15
N ARG A 311 -4.07 10.96 -3.07
CA ARG A 311 -4.64 9.66 -2.73
C ARG A 311 -3.63 8.58 -3.08
N VAL A 312 -3.15 7.90 -2.06
CA VAL A 312 -2.11 6.88 -2.15
C VAL A 312 -2.74 5.63 -2.76
N VAL A 313 -2.30 5.24 -3.96
CA VAL A 313 -2.81 4.04 -4.65
C VAL A 313 -1.88 2.89 -4.35
N ASP A 314 -2.19 2.17 -3.27
CA ASP A 314 -1.74 0.81 -3.05
C ASP A 314 -2.49 -0.10 -4.02
N PHE A 315 -1.74 -0.78 -4.89
CA PHE A 315 -2.31 -1.69 -5.88
C PHE A 315 -2.85 -2.98 -5.26
N PHE A 316 -2.36 -3.34 -4.08
CA PHE A 316 -2.77 -4.52 -3.34
C PHE A 316 -3.88 -4.21 -2.35
N HIS A 317 -4.12 -2.94 -1.96
CA HIS A 317 -5.30 -2.49 -1.21
C HIS A 317 -5.83 -1.16 -1.77
N PRO A 318 -6.47 -1.17 -2.95
CA PRO A 318 -6.85 0.07 -3.61
C PRO A 318 -8.01 0.75 -2.90
N MET A 319 -7.72 1.76 -2.07
CA MET A 319 -8.74 2.68 -1.58
C MET A 319 -9.06 3.69 -2.67
N LEU A 320 -10.31 3.70 -3.11
CA LEU A 320 -10.81 4.69 -4.03
C LEU A 320 -11.20 5.93 -3.24
N SER A 321 -10.86 7.11 -3.74
CA SER A 321 -11.16 8.35 -3.04
C SER A 321 -12.65 8.59 -2.81
N GLY A 322 -13.54 7.92 -3.56
CA GLY A 322 -15.00 8.11 -3.52
C GLY A 322 -15.47 9.48 -4.04
N GLU A 323 -14.56 10.46 -4.10
CA GLU A 323 -14.77 11.82 -4.61
C GLU A 323 -14.88 11.87 -6.13
N ARG A 324 -14.46 10.81 -6.83
CA ARG A 324 -14.42 10.75 -8.27
C ARG A 324 -15.16 9.54 -8.78
N GLU A 325 -15.97 9.78 -9.79
CA GLU A 325 -16.56 8.71 -10.57
C GLU A 325 -15.44 8.02 -11.36
N HIS A 326 -15.29 6.73 -11.09
CA HIS A 326 -14.48 5.83 -11.89
C HIS A 326 -15.40 5.11 -12.88
N GLU A 327 -14.86 4.78 -14.06
CA GLU A 327 -15.59 3.98 -15.03
C GLU A 327 -15.76 2.55 -14.48
N ILE A 328 -16.99 2.06 -14.48
CA ILE A 328 -17.36 0.72 -14.02
C ILE A 328 -18.05 -0.03 -15.16
N VAL A 329 -17.66 -1.29 -15.33
CA VAL A 329 -18.29 -2.26 -16.24
C VAL A 329 -18.74 -3.45 -15.40
N HIS A 330 -20.03 -3.79 -15.46
CA HIS A 330 -20.60 -4.92 -14.74
C HIS A 330 -20.55 -6.21 -15.57
N GLY A 331 -20.64 -7.36 -14.90
CA GLY A 331 -20.65 -8.66 -15.57
C GLY A 331 -21.81 -8.77 -16.57
N GLY A 332 -21.49 -9.21 -17.79
CA GLY A 332 -22.41 -9.27 -18.92
C GLY A 332 -22.44 -8.00 -19.78
N GLU A 333 -21.72 -6.94 -19.39
CA GLU A 333 -21.66 -5.69 -20.14
C GLU A 333 -20.48 -5.64 -21.13
N SER A 334 -20.66 -4.84 -22.18
CA SER A 334 -19.60 -4.38 -23.08
C SER A 334 -19.72 -2.87 -23.23
N ARG A 335 -18.63 -2.13 -23.00
CA ARG A 335 -18.62 -0.65 -23.03
C ARG A 335 -17.33 -0.14 -23.67
N THR A 336 -17.43 0.98 -24.38
CA THR A 336 -16.25 1.74 -24.84
C THR A 336 -15.95 2.84 -23.82
N LEU A 337 -14.79 2.79 -23.19
CA LEU A 337 -14.34 3.76 -22.20
C LEU A 337 -13.38 4.77 -22.86
N GLN A 338 -13.46 6.05 -22.49
CA GLN A 338 -12.49 7.06 -22.91
C GLN A 338 -11.43 7.22 -21.83
N LEU A 339 -10.27 6.59 -22.02
CA LEU A 339 -9.21 6.54 -21.01
C LEU A 339 -8.07 7.48 -21.38
N ARG A 340 -7.39 8.02 -20.35
CA ARG A 340 -6.28 8.96 -20.54
C ARG A 340 -4.99 8.20 -20.87
N LYS A 341 -3.96 8.95 -21.28
CA LYS A 341 -2.60 8.40 -21.31
C LYS A 341 -2.15 8.05 -19.89
N GLY A 342 -1.46 6.93 -19.73
CA GLY A 342 -0.81 6.53 -18.48
C GLY A 342 -1.25 5.16 -17.99
N THR A 343 -0.99 4.92 -16.70
CA THR A 343 -1.31 3.66 -16.03
C THR A 343 -2.69 3.73 -15.40
N HIS A 344 -3.52 2.74 -15.71
CA HIS A 344 -4.83 2.53 -15.11
C HIS A 344 -4.79 1.24 -14.30
N LEU A 345 -5.24 1.30 -13.05
CA LEU A 345 -5.50 0.13 -12.25
C LEU A 345 -6.90 -0.38 -12.59
N VAL A 346 -7.01 -1.67 -12.90
CA VAL A 346 -8.28 -2.34 -13.18
C VAL A 346 -8.57 -3.29 -12.03
N ILE A 347 -9.61 -2.98 -11.25
CA ILE A 347 -10.00 -3.73 -10.07
C ILE A 347 -11.23 -4.56 -10.43
N ILE A 348 -11.08 -5.87 -10.47
CA ILE A 348 -12.20 -6.79 -10.69
C ILE A 348 -12.64 -7.30 -9.33
N SER A 349 -13.88 -7.05 -8.94
CA SER A 349 -14.33 -7.26 -7.56
C SER A 349 -15.75 -7.79 -7.46
N GLN A 350 -16.08 -8.34 -6.29
CA GLN A 350 -17.43 -8.66 -5.86
C GLN A 350 -17.56 -8.50 -4.34
N SER A 351 -18.75 -8.17 -3.83
CA SER A 351 -19.02 -7.91 -2.41
C SER A 351 -19.23 -9.16 -1.55
N GLY A 352 -19.02 -10.35 -2.11
CA GLY A 352 -19.20 -11.64 -1.43
C GLY A 352 -18.01 -12.58 -1.64
N TYR A 353 -18.09 -13.75 -1.01
CA TYR A 353 -17.04 -14.78 -1.08
C TYR A 353 -17.42 -16.00 -1.92
N GLU A 354 -18.52 -15.90 -2.67
CA GLU A 354 -18.93 -16.93 -3.62
C GLU A 354 -17.96 -16.97 -4.79
N TYR A 355 -17.66 -18.17 -5.28
CA TYR A 355 -16.83 -18.34 -6.46
C TYR A 355 -17.51 -17.69 -7.68
N SER A 356 -16.74 -16.88 -8.41
CA SER A 356 -17.19 -16.27 -9.66
C SER A 356 -16.14 -16.45 -10.75
N ASP A 357 -16.50 -17.13 -11.84
CA ASP A 357 -15.74 -17.05 -13.09
C ASP A 357 -15.93 -15.66 -13.69
N ALA A 358 -14.82 -15.05 -14.11
CA ALA A 358 -14.83 -13.77 -14.77
C ALA A 358 -13.76 -13.76 -15.86
N PHE A 359 -14.13 -13.26 -17.03
CA PHE A 359 -13.21 -13.08 -18.15
C PHE A 359 -13.24 -11.62 -18.57
N LEU A 360 -12.09 -10.97 -18.57
CA LEU A 360 -11.94 -9.57 -18.98
C LEU A 360 -11.24 -9.50 -20.34
N ARG A 361 -11.76 -8.65 -21.22
CA ARG A 361 -11.06 -8.21 -22.42
C ARG A 361 -11.09 -6.68 -22.47
N ALA A 362 -9.93 -6.05 -22.62
CA ALA A 362 -9.82 -4.59 -22.76
C ALA A 362 -8.91 -4.28 -23.94
N VAL A 363 -9.50 -3.79 -25.04
CA VAL A 363 -8.83 -3.57 -26.32
C VAL A 363 -8.76 -2.08 -26.61
N PRO A 364 -7.57 -1.46 -26.58
CA PRO A 364 -7.41 -0.08 -27.06
C PRO A 364 -7.76 0.00 -28.55
N ARG A 365 -8.62 0.94 -28.93
CA ARG A 365 -8.98 1.18 -30.34
C ARG A 365 -7.85 1.94 -31.01
N GLU A 366 -7.26 1.31 -32.03
CA GLU A 366 -6.47 2.04 -33.00
C GLU A 366 -7.40 2.95 -33.80
N PHE A 367 -7.36 4.26 -33.57
CA PHE A 367 -7.97 5.19 -34.50
C PHE A 367 -7.21 5.09 -35.82
N PRO A 368 -7.89 4.96 -36.97
CA PRO A 368 -7.21 5.05 -38.26
C PRO A 368 -6.45 6.38 -38.27
N ARG A 369 -5.11 6.31 -38.34
CA ARG A 369 -4.28 7.51 -38.47
C ARG A 369 -4.79 8.26 -39.69
N SER A 370 -5.13 9.53 -39.53
CA SER A 370 -5.66 10.39 -40.60
C SER A 370 -4.65 10.70 -41.72
N ASP A 371 -3.59 9.90 -41.84
CA ASP A 371 -2.52 10.03 -42.84
C ASP A 371 -2.92 9.40 -44.19
N GLU A 372 -4.08 8.75 -44.29
CA GLU A 372 -4.77 8.65 -45.58
C GLU A 372 -5.36 10.02 -45.91
N GLU A 373 -4.52 10.92 -46.42
CA GLU A 373 -4.96 12.00 -47.28
C GLU A 373 -5.88 11.37 -48.33
N LEU A 374 -7.19 11.64 -48.20
CA LEU A 374 -8.19 11.32 -49.21
C LEU A 374 -7.65 11.84 -50.56
N PRO A 375 -7.52 10.98 -51.59
CA PRO A 375 -6.92 11.36 -52.88
C PRO A 375 -7.69 12.45 -53.61
#